data_AF-A0AAD5R0H8-F1
#
_entry.id   AF-A0AAD5R0H8-F1
#
_cell.length_a   1.000
_cell.length_b   1.000
_cell.length_c   1.000
_cell.angle_alpha   90.00
_cell.angle_beta   90.00
_cell.angle_gamma   90.00
#
_symmetry.space_group_name_H-M   'P 1'
#
loop_
_entity.id
_entity.type
_entity.pdbx_description
1 polymer ?
#
loop_
_entity_poly.entity_id
_entity_poly.type
_entity_poly.pdbx_seq_one_letter_code
_entity_poly.pdbx_strand_id
1 'polypeptide(L)'
;MGEVGFVGLCDFLAYTEEHSPGTLDKCEKMALESHDTSRALLLFAACCITRRKLSKSKKSITKEDSEEDILVSGDDWETVDPSAENADCVILMMHAAYLVGQLRQPVSFAKLMNSAKGFFREQVHPLNGVHVAVFVAREKWNANELEERMSGMDIVEQLRSLLPISLNPMLVRCDIAWELMSEWYKDTSQNFENFELAMRYIEVVDDARLRHGVLVLMWQNFLLERFKATILLIEKTGRAPKERESRQQLQMPEVRVAEFLSRCHEMLKMLMDDVRDAPAPSHIPQDHLIEVVQSRPPTCLQPTGFSRDSLVELANRQSLVNYHLVLHHYHLAIAAAVQLSAGLRNHILRVLFCPIGQRAFFLPLDSHPLIPLDRVDDTIVERRHQFIAKVAEQGTYVDRKLARILSCEWNLTVDTIQATQVLCLLRAGQDSAASREMAGVVHSDDFIQTMTRLLAARVLRLAEEQNTVLTSAHLSFLTTVAGDERIRVDWPNSNWKDAVQSFAHIVRSLSLEPKFLAQFIRIGGITLQYWGIHIID
;
A
#
# COMPACT_ATOMS: atom_id res chain seq x y z
N MET A 1 -3.88 -47.77 -2.18
CA MET A 1 -4.49 -49.11 -2.31
C MET A 1 -5.51 -49.05 -3.44
N GLY A 2 -5.78 -50.14 -4.14
CA GLY A 2 -7.01 -50.23 -4.95
C GLY A 2 -8.24 -50.47 -4.07
N GLU A 3 -9.43 -50.34 -4.64
CA GLU A 3 -10.73 -50.50 -3.97
C GLU A 3 -10.80 -51.76 -3.09
N VAL A 4 -10.45 -52.92 -3.66
CA VAL A 4 -10.42 -54.23 -2.96
C VAL A 4 -9.55 -54.20 -1.71
N GLY A 5 -8.40 -53.50 -1.75
CA GLY A 5 -7.51 -53.38 -0.59
C GLY A 5 -8.06 -52.47 0.50
N PHE A 6 -8.84 -51.45 0.13
CA PHE A 6 -9.50 -50.56 1.08
C PHE A 6 -10.72 -51.23 1.74
N VAL A 7 -11.49 -52.01 0.98
CA VAL A 7 -12.58 -52.85 1.53
C VAL A 7 -12.00 -53.85 2.54
N GLY A 8 -10.93 -54.56 2.17
CA GLY A 8 -10.24 -55.49 3.07
C GLY A 8 -9.69 -54.84 4.35
N LEU A 9 -9.23 -53.58 4.28
CA LEU A 9 -8.85 -52.81 5.47
C LEU A 9 -10.05 -52.52 6.39
N CYS A 10 -11.21 -52.14 5.82
CA CYS A 10 -12.42 -51.90 6.61
C CYS A 10 -12.93 -53.18 7.29
N ASP A 11 -12.90 -54.30 6.57
CA ASP A 11 -13.38 -55.59 7.10
C ASP A 11 -12.41 -56.15 8.16
N PHE A 12 -11.10 -55.94 8.00
CA PHE A 12 -10.11 -56.20 9.04
C PHE A 12 -10.36 -55.34 10.30
N LEU A 13 -10.60 -54.03 10.13
CA LEU A 13 -10.90 -53.15 11.26
C LEU A 13 -12.18 -53.56 11.99
N ALA A 14 -13.23 -53.96 11.26
CA ALA A 14 -14.48 -54.48 11.83
C ALA A 14 -14.21 -55.71 12.72
N TYR A 15 -13.50 -56.71 12.16
CA TYR A 15 -13.12 -57.91 12.88
C TYR A 15 -12.30 -57.59 14.14
N THR A 16 -11.33 -56.67 14.06
CA THR A 16 -10.52 -56.29 15.23
C THR A 16 -11.29 -55.54 16.31
N GLU A 17 -12.30 -54.76 15.96
CA GLU A 17 -13.13 -54.05 16.94
C GLU A 17 -14.07 -55.01 17.68
N GLU A 18 -14.62 -56.02 17.00
CA GLU A 18 -15.43 -57.08 17.60
C GLU A 18 -14.62 -57.92 18.61
N HIS A 19 -13.35 -58.18 18.32
CA HIS A 19 -12.46 -58.97 19.19
C HIS A 19 -11.68 -58.13 20.22
N SER A 20 -11.55 -56.81 20.01
CA SER A 20 -10.84 -55.90 20.89
C SER A 20 -11.45 -54.49 20.82
N PRO A 21 -12.51 -54.21 21.60
CA PRO A 21 -13.22 -52.94 21.54
C PRO A 21 -12.33 -51.74 21.91
N GLY A 22 -12.55 -50.61 21.24
CA GLY A 22 -11.69 -49.43 21.32
C GLY A 22 -10.43 -49.53 20.46
N THR A 23 -10.41 -50.42 19.46
CA THR A 23 -9.37 -50.45 18.42
C THR A 23 -9.58 -49.32 17.42
N LEU A 24 -10.83 -49.07 17.00
CA LEU A 24 -11.19 -47.96 16.11
C LEU A 24 -10.79 -46.60 16.68
N ASP A 25 -10.97 -46.37 17.98
CA ASP A 25 -10.59 -45.10 18.62
C ASP A 25 -9.07 -44.87 18.62
N LYS A 26 -8.28 -45.95 18.76
CA LYS A 26 -6.81 -45.92 18.65
C LYS A 26 -6.36 -45.67 17.21
N CYS A 27 -7.00 -46.31 16.23
CA CYS A 27 -6.73 -46.13 14.81
C CYS A 27 -7.10 -44.71 14.34
N GLU A 28 -8.23 -44.18 14.79
CA GLU A 28 -8.64 -42.80 14.53
C GLU A 28 -7.63 -41.81 15.11
N LYS A 29 -7.27 -41.95 16.39
CA LYS A 29 -6.26 -41.10 17.02
C LYS A 29 -4.92 -41.16 16.26
N MET A 30 -4.48 -42.36 15.89
CA MET A 30 -3.25 -42.56 15.10
C MET A 30 -3.33 -41.89 13.73
N ALA A 31 -4.49 -41.89 13.07
CA ALA A 31 -4.70 -41.18 11.81
C ALA A 31 -4.56 -39.66 12.00
N LEU A 32 -5.18 -39.09 13.03
CA LEU A 32 -5.18 -37.63 13.25
C LEU A 32 -3.83 -37.08 13.76
N GLU A 33 -3.06 -37.90 14.47
CA GLU A 33 -1.69 -37.58 14.92
C GLU A 33 -0.62 -37.88 13.86
N SER A 34 -0.92 -38.66 12.82
CA SER A 34 0.02 -39.06 11.77
C SER A 34 0.56 -37.87 10.96
N HIS A 35 1.86 -37.91 10.68
CA HIS A 35 2.53 -37.01 9.73
C HIS A 35 2.39 -37.45 8.27
N ASP A 36 1.99 -38.68 7.99
CA ASP A 36 1.66 -39.11 6.63
C ASP A 36 0.17 -38.85 6.37
N THR A 37 -0.13 -37.71 5.76
CA THR A 37 -1.50 -37.26 5.46
C THR A 37 -2.24 -38.21 4.51
N SER A 38 -1.52 -38.91 3.63
CA SER A 38 -2.12 -39.87 2.69
C SER A 38 -2.61 -41.13 3.41
N ARG A 39 -1.80 -41.68 4.32
CA ARG A 39 -2.18 -42.83 5.15
C ARG A 39 -3.19 -42.43 6.24
N ALA A 40 -3.07 -41.22 6.78
CA ALA A 40 -4.03 -40.65 7.74
C ALA A 40 -5.44 -40.60 7.14
N LEU A 41 -5.59 -40.00 5.96
CA LEU A 41 -6.87 -39.88 5.26
C LEU A 41 -7.52 -41.26 5.03
N LEU A 42 -6.75 -42.23 4.53
CA LEU A 42 -7.24 -43.59 4.29
C LEU A 42 -7.62 -44.31 5.60
N LEU A 43 -6.81 -44.22 6.65
CA LEU A 43 -7.09 -44.87 7.93
C LEU A 43 -8.32 -44.26 8.62
N PHE A 44 -8.46 -42.93 8.60
CA PHE A 44 -9.61 -42.23 9.16
C PHE A 44 -10.90 -42.60 8.40
N ALA A 45 -10.90 -42.52 7.07
CA ALA A 45 -12.05 -42.90 6.25
C ALA A 45 -12.47 -44.37 6.48
N ALA A 46 -11.50 -45.28 6.59
CA ALA A 46 -11.77 -46.68 6.91
C ALA A 46 -12.41 -46.85 8.31
N CYS A 47 -11.97 -46.09 9.32
CA CYS A 47 -12.58 -46.08 10.65
C CYS A 47 -14.04 -45.59 10.60
N CYS A 48 -14.31 -44.49 9.90
CA CYS A 48 -15.67 -43.94 9.73
C CYS A 48 -16.63 -44.92 9.05
N ILE A 49 -16.20 -45.53 7.93
CA ILE A 49 -17.00 -46.53 7.20
C ILE A 49 -17.24 -47.76 8.07
N THR A 50 -16.23 -48.21 8.81
CA THR A 50 -16.34 -49.36 9.72
C THR A 50 -17.34 -49.10 10.85
N ARG A 51 -17.29 -47.93 11.50
CA ARG A 51 -18.29 -47.54 12.51
C ARG A 51 -19.72 -47.50 11.92
N ARG A 52 -19.88 -47.02 10.69
CA ARG A 52 -21.19 -46.96 10.00
C ARG A 52 -21.71 -48.35 9.61
N LYS A 53 -20.84 -49.30 9.22
CA LYS A 53 -21.20 -50.71 9.03
C LYS A 53 -21.68 -51.33 10.35
N LEU A 54 -20.91 -51.18 11.44
CA LEU A 54 -21.23 -51.73 12.75
C LEU A 54 -22.50 -51.12 13.37
N SER A 55 -22.77 -49.83 13.17
CA SER A 55 -24.00 -49.19 13.68
C SER A 55 -25.26 -49.64 12.93
N LYS A 56 -25.16 -49.87 11.60
CA LYS A 56 -26.26 -50.46 10.81
C LYS A 56 -26.55 -51.90 11.24
N SER A 57 -25.52 -52.72 11.46
CA SER A 57 -25.67 -54.10 11.96
C SER A 57 -26.38 -54.15 13.32
N LYS A 58 -26.02 -53.26 14.26
CA LYS A 58 -26.73 -53.16 15.56
C LYS A 58 -28.18 -52.67 15.45
N LYS A 59 -28.50 -51.85 14.43
CA LYS A 59 -29.86 -51.38 14.15
C LYS A 59 -30.75 -52.40 13.43
N SER A 60 -30.21 -53.35 12.67
CA SER A 60 -31.01 -54.43 12.08
C SER A 60 -31.41 -55.46 13.14
N ILE A 61 -30.47 -55.86 14.01
CA ILE A 61 -30.73 -56.81 15.11
C ILE A 61 -31.84 -56.29 16.06
N THR A 62 -31.90 -54.98 16.31
CA THR A 62 -32.93 -54.38 17.18
C THR A 62 -34.29 -54.15 16.50
N LYS A 63 -34.39 -54.30 15.17
CA LYS A 63 -35.68 -54.23 14.45
C LYS A 63 -36.38 -55.59 14.33
N GLU A 64 -35.62 -56.69 14.32
CA GLU A 64 -36.19 -58.04 14.25
C GLU A 64 -36.98 -58.46 15.51
N ASP A 65 -36.82 -57.75 16.63
CA ASP A 65 -37.57 -57.97 17.89
C ASP A 65 -38.87 -57.12 18.02
N SER A 66 -39.34 -56.47 16.94
CA SER A 66 -40.54 -55.59 17.00
C SER A 66 -41.44 -55.66 15.76
N GLU A 67 -42.23 -56.75 15.65
CA GLU A 67 -43.26 -56.93 14.60
C GLU A 67 -44.58 -56.16 14.87
N GLU A 68 -44.53 -54.91 15.33
CA GLU A 68 -45.71 -54.03 15.38
C GLU A 68 -45.35 -52.60 14.94
N ASP A 69 -45.38 -52.34 13.62
CA ASP A 69 -45.80 -51.07 12.98
C ASP A 69 -45.54 -51.08 11.46
N ILE A 70 -46.33 -51.85 10.71
CA ILE A 70 -46.43 -51.70 9.25
C ILE A 70 -47.65 -50.82 8.96
N LEU A 71 -47.50 -49.48 8.88
CA LEU A 71 -48.44 -48.58 8.18
C LEU A 71 -48.06 -47.07 8.18
N VAL A 72 -46.85 -46.67 7.73
CA VAL A 72 -46.67 -45.38 7.01
C VAL A 72 -45.59 -45.54 5.94
N SER A 73 -46.00 -45.63 4.68
CA SER A 73 -45.13 -45.36 3.52
C SER A 73 -45.61 -44.04 2.92
N GLY A 74 -44.72 -43.05 2.85
CA GLY A 74 -45.07 -41.71 2.38
C GLY A 74 -44.17 -40.61 2.92
N ASP A 75 -42.85 -40.74 2.70
CA ASP A 75 -41.94 -39.65 2.31
C ASP A 75 -40.49 -40.17 2.32
N ASP A 76 -39.83 -40.19 1.16
CA ASP A 76 -38.41 -40.58 0.98
C ASP A 76 -37.44 -39.47 1.44
N TRP A 77 -37.56 -39.01 2.68
CA TRP A 77 -36.50 -38.23 3.33
C TRP A 77 -35.46 -39.20 3.92
N GLU A 78 -34.31 -39.35 3.25
CA GLU A 78 -33.17 -40.00 3.87
C GLU A 78 -32.85 -39.28 5.20
N THR A 79 -32.93 -40.01 6.31
CA THR A 79 -32.63 -39.45 7.63
C THR A 79 -31.15 -39.07 7.69
N VAL A 80 -30.85 -37.77 7.57
CA VAL A 80 -29.50 -37.23 7.65
C VAL A 80 -28.88 -37.67 8.98
N ASP A 81 -27.76 -38.40 8.90
CA ASP A 81 -26.98 -38.82 10.06
C ASP A 81 -25.93 -37.73 10.35
N PRO A 82 -26.07 -36.92 11.42
CA PRO A 82 -25.16 -35.81 11.69
C PRO A 82 -23.73 -36.29 12.01
N SER A 83 -23.55 -37.58 12.33
CA SER A 83 -22.23 -38.19 12.51
C SER A 83 -21.58 -38.56 11.18
N ALA A 84 -22.36 -38.82 10.13
CA ALA A 84 -21.83 -39.07 8.79
C ALA A 84 -21.40 -37.74 8.14
N GLU A 85 -22.26 -36.72 8.19
CA GLU A 85 -21.98 -35.37 7.70
C GLU A 85 -20.69 -34.80 8.32
N ASN A 86 -20.52 -34.90 9.64
CA ASN A 86 -19.29 -34.45 10.30
C ASN A 86 -18.06 -35.26 9.86
N ALA A 87 -18.20 -36.58 9.67
CA ALA A 87 -17.10 -37.42 9.18
C ALA A 87 -16.70 -37.04 7.74
N ASP A 88 -17.66 -36.76 6.87
CA ASP A 88 -17.41 -36.31 5.49
C ASP A 88 -16.72 -34.95 5.48
N CYS A 89 -17.12 -33.99 6.32
CA CYS A 89 -16.40 -32.72 6.48
C CYS A 89 -14.95 -32.92 6.99
N VAL A 90 -14.72 -33.81 7.96
CA VAL A 90 -13.35 -34.13 8.43
C VAL A 90 -12.52 -34.78 7.32
N ILE A 91 -13.09 -35.73 6.55
CA ILE A 91 -12.42 -36.40 5.43
C ILE A 91 -12.04 -35.38 4.34
N LEU A 92 -12.95 -34.49 3.96
CA LEU A 92 -12.69 -33.43 2.99
C LEU A 92 -11.65 -32.42 3.52
N MET A 93 -11.65 -32.11 4.81
CA MET A 93 -10.63 -31.25 5.44
C MET A 93 -9.26 -31.93 5.50
N MET A 94 -9.20 -33.24 5.78
CA MET A 94 -7.99 -34.05 5.68
C MET A 94 -7.50 -34.16 4.23
N HIS A 95 -8.41 -34.17 3.25
CA HIS A 95 -8.05 -34.14 1.83
C HIS A 95 -7.48 -32.77 1.42
N ALA A 96 -8.08 -31.65 1.85
CA ALA A 96 -7.50 -30.32 1.68
C ALA A 96 -6.12 -30.21 2.36
N ALA A 97 -5.97 -30.78 3.55
CA ALA A 97 -4.68 -30.86 4.25
C ALA A 97 -3.64 -31.73 3.52
N TYR A 98 -4.08 -32.78 2.84
CA TYR A 98 -3.25 -33.60 1.97
C TYR A 98 -2.82 -32.84 0.70
N LEU A 99 -3.72 -32.11 0.04
CA LEU A 99 -3.41 -31.27 -1.13
C LEU A 99 -2.43 -30.14 -0.77
N VAL A 100 -2.64 -29.42 0.34
CA VAL A 100 -1.64 -28.48 0.89
C VAL A 100 -0.34 -29.22 1.22
N GLY A 101 -0.43 -30.43 1.79
CA GLY A 101 0.70 -31.31 2.08
C GLY A 101 1.49 -31.79 0.85
N GLN A 102 0.92 -31.77 -0.36
CA GLN A 102 1.68 -32.00 -1.61
C GLN A 102 2.53 -30.78 -2.00
N LEU A 103 2.11 -29.57 -1.60
CA LEU A 103 2.85 -28.32 -1.81
C LEU A 103 3.94 -28.08 -0.74
N ARG A 104 4.02 -28.95 0.29
CA ARG A 104 4.65 -28.69 1.61
C ARG A 104 5.32 -29.91 2.23
N GLN A 105 5.82 -29.75 3.45
CA GLN A 105 5.91 -30.87 4.40
C GLN A 105 4.53 -31.16 5.00
N PRO A 106 4.14 -32.44 5.15
CA PRO A 106 2.83 -32.80 5.68
C PRO A 106 2.73 -32.55 7.20
N VAL A 107 1.64 -31.89 7.59
CA VAL A 107 1.31 -31.55 8.98
C VAL A 107 0.24 -32.51 9.48
N SER A 108 0.37 -32.98 10.73
CA SER A 108 -0.67 -33.83 11.34
C SER A 108 -1.96 -33.05 11.56
N PHE A 109 -3.10 -33.70 11.34
CA PHE A 109 -4.42 -33.05 11.40
C PHE A 109 -4.69 -32.44 12.79
N ALA A 110 -4.20 -33.08 13.85
CA ALA A 110 -4.21 -32.56 15.22
C ALA A 110 -3.62 -31.14 15.36
N LYS A 111 -2.55 -30.82 14.62
CA LYS A 111 -1.91 -29.49 14.62
C LYS A 111 -2.66 -28.48 13.76
N LEU A 112 -3.24 -28.94 12.66
CA LEU A 112 -4.05 -28.13 11.74
C LEU A 112 -5.28 -27.55 12.45
N MET A 113 -5.97 -28.36 13.26
CA MET A 113 -7.19 -27.96 13.99
C MET A 113 -7.06 -26.65 14.78
N ASN A 114 -5.94 -26.46 15.48
CA ASN A 114 -5.71 -25.28 16.32
C ASN A 114 -5.43 -23.98 15.53
N SER A 115 -5.29 -24.07 14.20
CA SER A 115 -4.96 -22.92 13.34
C SER A 115 -5.84 -22.82 12.09
N ALA A 116 -6.81 -23.74 11.90
CA ALA A 116 -7.49 -23.99 10.63
C ALA A 116 -8.06 -22.75 9.89
N LYS A 117 -8.52 -21.72 10.62
CA LYS A 117 -9.06 -20.46 10.07
C LYS A 117 -8.05 -19.67 9.23
N GLY A 118 -6.81 -19.63 9.69
CA GLY A 118 -5.68 -19.08 8.95
C GLY A 118 -5.00 -20.16 8.12
N PHE A 119 -4.85 -21.36 8.67
CA PHE A 119 -3.93 -22.41 8.20
C PHE A 119 -4.01 -22.69 6.70
N PHE A 120 -5.18 -22.81 6.07
CA PHE A 120 -5.20 -23.15 4.65
C PHE A 120 -4.71 -22.02 3.74
N ARG A 121 -5.00 -20.77 4.10
CA ARG A 121 -4.54 -19.58 3.38
C ARG A 121 -3.10 -19.23 3.75
N GLU A 122 -2.81 -19.22 5.05
CA GLU A 122 -1.46 -19.05 5.60
C GLU A 122 -0.51 -20.13 5.05
N GLN A 123 -0.89 -21.41 4.99
CA GLN A 123 -0.02 -22.51 4.51
C GLN A 123 0.08 -22.61 2.98
N VAL A 124 -0.48 -21.65 2.23
CA VAL A 124 0.02 -21.35 0.88
C VAL A 124 1.34 -20.55 0.95
N HIS A 125 1.79 -20.08 2.13
CA HIS A 125 3.11 -19.48 2.41
C HIS A 125 3.82 -19.95 3.73
N PRO A 126 5.17 -19.94 3.86
CA PRO A 126 6.20 -20.42 2.93
C PRO A 126 6.63 -21.89 3.21
N LEU A 127 7.62 -22.34 2.42
CA LEU A 127 8.57 -23.45 2.66
C LEU A 127 8.33 -24.84 2.03
N ASN A 128 9.40 -25.24 1.32
CA ASN A 128 9.73 -26.54 0.74
C ASN A 128 9.02 -27.01 -0.53
N GLY A 129 8.97 -26.14 -1.56
CA GLY A 129 9.05 -26.63 -2.95
C GLY A 129 8.38 -25.74 -3.99
N VAL A 130 7.13 -25.36 -3.75
CA VAL A 130 6.36 -24.49 -4.64
C VAL A 130 5.82 -23.33 -3.82
N HIS A 131 6.29 -22.13 -4.14
CA HIS A 131 5.85 -20.90 -3.50
C HIS A 131 4.76 -20.27 -4.37
N VAL A 132 3.70 -19.71 -3.78
CA VAL A 132 2.91 -18.68 -4.50
C VAL A 132 3.53 -17.32 -4.20
N ALA A 133 3.53 -16.83 -2.95
CA ALA A 133 4.02 -15.48 -2.63
C ALA A 133 5.53 -15.26 -2.88
N VAL A 134 6.41 -16.27 -2.66
CA VAL A 134 7.85 -16.13 -2.98
C VAL A 134 8.17 -16.46 -4.44
N PHE A 135 7.26 -17.08 -5.19
CA PHE A 135 7.37 -17.16 -6.66
C PHE A 135 6.86 -15.85 -7.28
N VAL A 136 5.77 -15.28 -6.75
CA VAL A 136 5.35 -13.88 -6.95
C VAL A 136 6.50 -12.91 -6.63
N ALA A 137 7.26 -13.11 -5.55
CA ALA A 137 8.42 -12.26 -5.22
C ALA A 137 9.62 -12.46 -6.17
N ARG A 138 9.93 -13.72 -6.54
CA ARG A 138 11.04 -14.05 -7.44
C ARG A 138 10.79 -13.65 -8.89
N GLU A 139 9.63 -14.01 -9.42
CA GLU A 139 9.17 -13.75 -10.79
C GLU A 139 8.44 -12.40 -10.92
N LYS A 140 8.29 -11.65 -9.83
CA LYS A 140 7.60 -10.34 -9.75
C LYS A 140 6.21 -10.33 -10.41
N TRP A 141 5.40 -11.35 -10.11
CA TRP A 141 4.04 -11.46 -10.66
C TRP A 141 3.19 -10.23 -10.34
N ASN A 142 2.54 -9.68 -11.36
CA ASN A 142 1.66 -8.53 -11.23
C ASN A 142 0.37 -8.92 -10.48
N ALA A 143 -0.19 -8.00 -9.70
CA ALA A 143 -1.40 -8.24 -8.91
C ALA A 143 -2.60 -8.70 -9.76
N ASN A 144 -2.70 -8.15 -10.98
CA ASN A 144 -3.76 -8.48 -11.94
C ASN A 144 -3.56 -9.83 -12.65
N GLU A 145 -2.34 -10.37 -12.68
CA GLU A 145 -2.03 -11.66 -13.32
C GLU A 145 -2.15 -12.84 -12.33
N LEU A 146 -2.20 -12.57 -11.02
CA LEU A 146 -2.19 -13.60 -9.98
C LEU A 146 -3.28 -14.66 -10.18
N GLU A 147 -4.50 -14.27 -10.55
CA GLU A 147 -5.62 -15.20 -10.69
C GLU A 147 -5.47 -16.13 -11.90
N GLU A 148 -5.04 -15.60 -13.05
CA GLU A 148 -4.75 -16.40 -14.24
C GLU A 148 -3.65 -17.42 -13.95
N ARG A 149 -2.55 -16.98 -13.33
CA ARG A 149 -1.41 -17.83 -12.98
C ARG A 149 -1.76 -18.91 -11.95
N MET A 150 -2.53 -18.55 -10.91
CA MET A 150 -3.01 -19.52 -9.91
C MET A 150 -3.99 -20.53 -10.49
N SER A 151 -4.74 -20.18 -11.53
CA SER A 151 -5.70 -21.09 -12.19
C SER A 151 -5.01 -22.07 -13.15
N GLY A 152 -3.74 -21.85 -13.49
CA GLY A 152 -2.91 -22.82 -14.22
C GLY A 152 -2.30 -23.93 -13.34
N MET A 153 -2.79 -24.15 -12.12
CA MET A 153 -2.28 -25.14 -11.16
C MET A 153 -3.41 -26.03 -10.62
N ASP A 154 -3.50 -27.27 -11.11
CA ASP A 154 -4.56 -28.24 -10.77
C ASP A 154 -4.82 -28.39 -9.26
N ILE A 155 -3.75 -28.37 -8.45
CA ILE A 155 -3.83 -28.49 -6.97
C ILE A 155 -4.50 -27.25 -6.35
N VAL A 156 -4.26 -26.06 -6.91
CA VAL A 156 -4.83 -24.80 -6.42
C VAL A 156 -6.30 -24.69 -6.83
N GLU A 157 -6.67 -25.17 -8.02
CA GLU A 157 -8.07 -25.26 -8.45
C GLU A 157 -8.86 -26.24 -7.57
N GLN A 158 -8.32 -27.43 -7.29
CA GLN A 158 -8.93 -28.39 -6.36
C GLN A 158 -9.07 -27.80 -4.94
N LEU A 159 -8.04 -27.11 -4.43
CA LEU A 159 -8.12 -26.43 -3.13
C LEU A 159 -9.17 -25.31 -3.11
N ARG A 160 -9.30 -24.51 -4.18
CA ARG A 160 -10.36 -23.49 -4.31
C ARG A 160 -11.76 -24.08 -4.36
N SER A 161 -11.94 -25.27 -4.95
CA SER A 161 -13.23 -25.96 -4.96
C SER A 161 -13.66 -26.46 -3.58
N LEU A 162 -12.69 -26.80 -2.72
CA LEU A 162 -12.93 -27.27 -1.34
C LEU A 162 -13.06 -26.12 -0.34
N LEU A 163 -12.34 -25.01 -0.56
CA LEU A 163 -12.21 -23.88 0.36
C LEU A 163 -12.36 -22.51 -0.37
N PRO A 164 -13.49 -22.26 -1.05
CA PRO A 164 -13.69 -21.06 -1.85
C PRO A 164 -13.64 -19.76 -1.05
N ILE A 165 -14.03 -19.77 0.23
CA ILE A 165 -14.05 -18.57 1.08
C ILE A 165 -12.65 -18.29 1.62
N SER A 166 -11.95 -19.30 2.14
CA SER A 166 -10.60 -19.14 2.70
C SER A 166 -9.55 -18.79 1.64
N LEU A 167 -9.75 -19.24 0.39
CA LEU A 167 -8.88 -18.94 -0.76
C LEU A 167 -9.46 -17.84 -1.67
N ASN A 168 -10.37 -17.03 -1.16
CA ASN A 168 -10.84 -15.82 -1.84
C ASN A 168 -9.62 -14.95 -2.25
N PRO A 169 -9.53 -14.51 -3.52
CA PRO A 169 -8.39 -13.77 -4.03
C PRO A 169 -7.99 -12.55 -3.20
N MET A 170 -8.96 -11.81 -2.65
CA MET A 170 -8.70 -10.62 -1.82
C MET A 170 -7.91 -10.98 -0.56
N LEU A 171 -8.29 -12.07 0.11
CA LEU A 171 -7.60 -12.54 1.32
C LEU A 171 -6.19 -13.04 0.98
N VAL A 172 -6.04 -13.73 -0.15
CA VAL A 172 -4.75 -14.21 -0.65
C VAL A 172 -3.82 -13.04 -1.00
N ARG A 173 -4.32 -11.96 -1.62
CA ARG A 173 -3.56 -10.74 -1.90
C ARG A 173 -3.03 -10.09 -0.60
N CYS A 174 -3.85 -10.03 0.46
CA CYS A 174 -3.43 -9.53 1.77
C CYS A 174 -2.28 -10.35 2.39
N ASP A 175 -2.40 -11.68 2.41
CA ASP A 175 -1.36 -12.56 2.94
C ASP A 175 -0.06 -12.49 2.09
N ILE A 176 -0.16 -12.40 0.76
CA ILE A 176 0.99 -12.17 -0.13
C ILE A 176 1.70 -10.86 0.20
N ALA A 177 0.95 -9.76 0.35
CA ALA A 177 1.52 -8.45 0.66
C ALA A 177 2.21 -8.41 2.03
N TRP A 178 1.61 -9.02 3.04
CA TRP A 178 2.19 -9.16 4.38
C TRP A 178 3.55 -9.88 4.37
N GLU A 179 3.68 -10.89 3.52
CA GLU A 179 4.89 -11.71 3.43
C GLU A 179 5.96 -11.08 2.55
N LEU A 180 5.58 -10.38 1.48
CA LEU A 180 6.46 -9.49 0.73
C LEU A 180 7.06 -8.40 1.65
N MET A 181 6.23 -7.80 2.53
CA MET A 181 6.70 -6.88 3.56
C MET A 181 7.60 -7.54 4.61
N SER A 182 7.32 -8.79 4.97
CA SER A 182 8.15 -9.56 5.92
C SER A 182 9.53 -9.88 5.32
N GLU A 183 9.61 -10.24 4.04
CA GLU A 183 10.89 -10.44 3.32
C GLU A 183 11.66 -9.14 3.09
N TRP A 184 10.97 -8.03 2.84
CA TRP A 184 11.56 -6.69 2.85
C TRP A 184 12.07 -6.28 4.24
N TYR A 185 11.35 -6.67 5.30
CA TYR A 185 11.74 -6.36 6.66
C TYR A 185 13.01 -7.12 7.10
N LYS A 186 13.20 -8.35 6.62
CA LYS A 186 14.38 -9.20 6.85
C LYS A 186 15.63 -8.70 6.13
N ASP A 187 15.55 -8.36 4.84
CA ASP A 187 16.64 -7.71 4.09
C ASP A 187 16.13 -6.51 3.30
N THR A 188 16.10 -5.37 3.99
CA THR A 188 15.68 -4.06 3.46
C THR A 188 16.60 -3.54 2.35
N SER A 189 17.80 -4.11 2.18
CA SER A 189 18.78 -3.65 1.21
C SER A 189 18.64 -4.31 -0.17
N GLN A 190 18.26 -5.59 -0.20
CA GLN A 190 18.07 -6.35 -1.45
C GLN A 190 16.59 -6.40 -1.87
N ASN A 191 15.66 -6.53 -0.91
CA ASN A 191 14.26 -6.82 -1.19
C ASN A 191 13.37 -5.56 -1.26
N PHE A 192 13.91 -4.38 -1.58
CA PHE A 192 13.11 -3.13 -1.67
C PHE A 192 11.94 -3.24 -2.67
N GLU A 193 12.15 -3.99 -3.75
CA GLU A 193 11.15 -4.30 -4.77
C GLU A 193 9.91 -5.01 -4.19
N ASN A 194 10.06 -5.79 -3.10
CA ASN A 194 8.95 -6.48 -2.44
C ASN A 194 8.04 -5.49 -1.71
N PHE A 195 8.56 -4.36 -1.20
CA PHE A 195 7.71 -3.32 -0.60
C PHE A 195 6.81 -2.68 -1.67
N GLU A 196 7.37 -2.32 -2.83
CA GLU A 196 6.55 -1.80 -3.94
C GLU A 196 5.53 -2.83 -4.43
N LEU A 197 5.91 -4.11 -4.53
CA LEU A 197 4.99 -5.16 -4.94
C LEU A 197 3.88 -5.40 -3.91
N ALA A 198 4.19 -5.39 -2.61
CA ALA A 198 3.20 -5.50 -1.54
C ALA A 198 2.16 -4.36 -1.60
N MET A 199 2.62 -3.13 -1.84
CA MET A 199 1.74 -1.97 -1.99
C MET A 199 0.75 -2.15 -3.14
N ARG A 200 1.21 -2.62 -4.31
CA ARG A 200 0.33 -2.92 -5.46
C ARG A 200 -0.67 -4.04 -5.17
N TYR A 201 -0.29 -5.07 -4.42
CA TYR A 201 -1.22 -6.14 -4.01
C TYR A 201 -2.34 -5.64 -3.11
N ILE A 202 -2.04 -4.69 -2.23
CA ILE A 202 -3.01 -4.07 -1.32
C ILE A 202 -3.90 -3.04 -2.03
N GLU A 203 -3.37 -2.29 -3.00
CA GLU A 203 -4.13 -1.31 -3.78
C GLU A 203 -5.33 -1.94 -4.52
N VAL A 204 -5.18 -3.17 -5.02
CA VAL A 204 -6.23 -3.95 -5.72
C VAL A 204 -7.11 -4.75 -4.74
N VAL A 205 -7.17 -4.41 -3.44
CA VAL A 205 -8.14 -4.98 -2.49
C VAL A 205 -9.33 -4.03 -2.37
N ASP A 206 -10.50 -4.46 -2.83
CA ASP A 206 -11.73 -3.64 -2.87
C ASP A 206 -12.45 -3.49 -1.51
N ASP A 207 -12.09 -4.29 -0.49
CA ASP A 207 -12.62 -4.16 0.86
C ASP A 207 -11.80 -3.15 1.67
N ALA A 208 -12.33 -1.94 1.81
CA ALA A 208 -11.70 -0.85 2.54
C ALA A 208 -11.43 -1.17 4.03
N ARG A 209 -12.26 -1.98 4.69
CA ARG A 209 -12.06 -2.36 6.11
C ARG A 209 -10.89 -3.33 6.26
N LEU A 210 -10.83 -4.33 5.38
CA LEU A 210 -9.71 -5.28 5.33
C LEU A 210 -8.41 -4.57 4.91
N ARG A 211 -8.46 -3.76 3.86
CA ARG A 211 -7.33 -2.97 3.35
C ARG A 211 -6.75 -2.06 4.43
N HIS A 212 -7.59 -1.25 5.07
CA HIS A 212 -7.23 -0.45 6.24
C HIS A 212 -6.54 -1.28 7.33
N GLY A 213 -7.14 -2.40 7.74
CA GLY A 213 -6.62 -3.25 8.81
C GLY A 213 -5.22 -3.81 8.50
N VAL A 214 -4.99 -4.27 7.28
CA VAL A 214 -3.68 -4.78 6.84
C VAL A 214 -2.65 -3.64 6.75
N LEU A 215 -3.04 -2.47 6.25
CA LEU A 215 -2.18 -1.28 6.19
C LEU A 215 -1.76 -0.78 7.59
N VAL A 216 -2.66 -0.80 8.58
CA VAL A 216 -2.34 -0.48 9.98
C VAL A 216 -1.34 -1.48 10.55
N LEU A 217 -1.57 -2.79 10.35
CA LEU A 217 -0.63 -3.82 10.79
C LEU A 217 0.74 -3.67 10.10
N MET A 218 0.78 -3.41 8.80
CA MET A 218 2.02 -3.16 8.05
C MET A 218 2.77 -1.92 8.58
N TRP A 219 2.06 -0.84 8.89
CA TRP A 219 2.64 0.35 9.50
C TRP A 219 3.30 0.03 10.83
N GLN A 220 2.57 -0.59 11.75
CA GLN A 220 3.02 -0.90 13.10
C GLN A 220 4.20 -1.88 13.13
N ASN A 221 4.14 -2.96 12.32
CA ASN A 221 5.11 -4.06 12.40
C ASN A 221 6.37 -3.81 11.57
N PHE A 222 6.29 -3.08 10.46
CA PHE A 222 7.40 -2.98 9.50
C PHE A 222 7.94 -1.56 9.26
N LEU A 223 7.10 -0.54 9.36
CA LEU A 223 7.41 0.80 8.84
C LEU A 223 7.63 1.85 9.93
N LEU A 224 6.84 1.87 11.01
CA LEU A 224 6.81 2.95 12.00
C LEU A 224 8.20 3.28 12.57
N GLU A 225 8.92 2.29 13.11
CA GLU A 225 10.24 2.54 13.71
C GLU A 225 11.31 2.89 12.65
N ARG A 226 11.23 2.36 11.42
CA ARG A 226 12.13 2.76 10.32
C ARG A 226 11.84 4.16 9.81
N PHE A 227 10.58 4.54 9.69
CA PHE A 227 10.14 5.88 9.34
C PHE A 227 10.61 6.90 10.38
N LYS A 228 10.36 6.61 11.66
CA LYS A 228 10.85 7.39 12.81
C LYS A 228 12.37 7.54 12.81
N ALA A 229 13.13 6.45 12.64
CA ALA A 229 14.59 6.52 12.54
C ALA A 229 15.05 7.40 11.35
N THR A 230 14.39 7.27 10.20
CA THR A 230 14.68 8.06 8.99
C THR A 230 14.43 9.55 9.24
N ILE A 231 13.26 9.92 9.75
CA ILE A 231 12.91 11.31 10.05
C ILE A 231 13.85 11.90 11.12
N LEU A 232 14.17 11.17 12.18
CA LEU A 232 15.08 11.65 13.23
C LEU A 232 16.51 11.83 12.72
N LEU A 233 16.96 11.02 11.76
CA LEU A 233 18.28 11.18 11.12
C LEU A 233 18.32 12.38 10.16
N ILE A 234 17.25 12.61 9.40
CA ILE A 234 17.08 13.82 8.58
C ILE A 234 17.03 15.07 9.47
N GLU A 235 16.25 15.04 10.55
CA GLU A 235 16.15 16.14 11.53
C GLU A 235 17.51 16.41 12.20
N LYS A 236 18.28 15.38 12.56
CA LYS A 236 19.61 15.54 13.18
C LYS A 236 20.64 16.14 12.22
N THR A 237 20.63 15.73 10.96
CA THR A 237 21.64 16.15 9.96
C THR A 237 21.24 17.38 9.16
N GLY A 238 19.95 17.71 9.13
CA GLY A 238 19.36 18.75 8.30
C GLY A 238 19.42 18.45 6.79
N ARG A 239 19.62 17.19 6.36
CA ARG A 239 19.82 16.80 4.95
C ARG A 239 19.51 15.31 4.70
N ALA A 240 19.77 14.83 3.48
CA ALA A 240 19.82 13.40 3.18
C ALA A 240 20.86 12.65 4.05
N PRO A 241 20.49 11.49 4.64
CA PRO A 241 21.43 10.61 5.32
C PRO A 241 22.47 10.06 4.35
N LYS A 242 23.77 10.15 4.68
CA LYS A 242 24.82 9.56 3.83
C LYS A 242 24.82 8.03 3.92
N GLU A 243 25.34 7.36 2.91
CA GLU A 243 25.40 5.89 2.78
C GLU A 243 25.85 5.16 4.05
N ARG A 244 26.88 5.66 4.74
CA ARG A 244 27.33 5.11 6.04
C ARG A 244 26.27 5.26 7.13
N GLU A 245 25.65 6.43 7.23
CA GLU A 245 24.61 6.72 8.22
C GLU A 245 23.34 5.91 7.94
N SER A 246 22.95 5.82 6.66
CA SER A 246 21.80 5.06 6.17
C SER A 246 21.97 3.56 6.44
N ARG A 247 23.10 2.95 6.06
CA ARG A 247 23.34 1.53 6.35
C ARG A 247 23.43 1.22 7.85
N GLN A 248 24.01 2.12 8.65
CA GLN A 248 24.20 1.89 10.09
C GLN A 248 22.92 2.09 10.92
N GLN A 249 22.06 3.03 10.55
CA GLN A 249 20.87 3.39 11.36
C GLN A 249 19.53 2.96 10.72
N LEU A 250 19.46 2.89 9.39
CA LEU A 250 18.22 2.61 8.64
C LEU A 250 18.23 1.22 7.97
N GLN A 251 19.38 0.54 7.93
CA GLN A 251 19.59 -0.76 7.27
C GLN A 251 19.27 -0.75 5.76
N MET A 252 19.24 0.42 5.13
CA MET A 252 18.94 0.61 3.70
C MET A 252 20.03 1.46 3.00
N PRO A 253 20.25 1.29 1.69
CA PRO A 253 21.13 2.16 0.89
C PRO A 253 20.60 3.61 0.83
N GLU A 254 21.51 4.60 0.76
CA GLU A 254 21.18 6.04 0.64
C GLU A 254 20.19 6.31 -0.52
N VAL A 255 20.42 5.66 -1.67
CA VAL A 255 19.58 5.80 -2.87
C VAL A 255 18.12 5.38 -2.67
N ARG A 256 17.83 4.46 -1.74
CA ARG A 256 16.46 3.98 -1.46
C ARG A 256 15.74 4.80 -0.37
N VAL A 257 16.41 5.73 0.33
CA VAL A 257 15.80 6.49 1.45
C VAL A 257 14.68 7.42 0.95
N ALA A 258 14.87 8.09 -0.18
CA ALA A 258 13.84 8.95 -0.77
C ALA A 258 12.64 8.12 -1.30
N GLU A 259 12.91 6.98 -1.94
CA GLU A 259 11.88 6.04 -2.40
C GLU A 259 11.08 5.46 -1.22
N PHE A 260 11.75 5.09 -0.13
CA PHE A 260 11.12 4.62 1.11
C PHE A 260 10.12 5.65 1.66
N LEU A 261 10.53 6.91 1.77
CA LEU A 261 9.64 8.00 2.23
C LEU A 261 8.46 8.23 1.27
N SER A 262 8.68 8.05 -0.03
CA SER A 262 7.62 8.14 -1.05
C SER A 262 6.58 7.04 -0.85
N ARG A 263 7.00 5.79 -0.70
CA ARG A 263 6.09 4.65 -0.40
C ARG A 263 5.40 4.81 0.95
N CYS A 264 6.07 5.37 1.97
CA CYS A 264 5.42 5.71 3.24
C CYS A 264 4.28 6.73 3.08
N HIS A 265 4.44 7.79 2.28
CA HIS A 265 3.35 8.75 2.08
C HIS A 265 2.20 8.16 1.25
N GLU A 266 2.48 7.31 0.26
CA GLU A 266 1.44 6.58 -0.50
C GLU A 266 0.61 5.69 0.43
N MET A 267 1.26 4.99 1.35
CA MET A 267 0.58 4.12 2.31
C MET A 267 -0.26 4.89 3.33
N LEU A 268 0.28 6.01 3.84
CA LEU A 268 -0.46 6.92 4.73
C LEU A 268 -1.67 7.55 4.02
N LYS A 269 -1.58 7.82 2.71
CA LYS A 269 -2.71 8.26 1.90
C LYS A 269 -3.79 7.17 1.80
N MET A 270 -3.44 5.93 1.47
CA MET A 270 -4.42 4.84 1.44
C MET A 270 -5.12 4.66 2.80
N LEU A 271 -4.39 4.77 3.91
CA LEU A 271 -5.00 4.77 5.26
C LEU A 271 -5.99 5.93 5.49
N MET A 272 -5.72 7.12 4.93
CA MET A 272 -6.62 8.29 5.01
C MET A 272 -7.85 8.17 4.11
N ASP A 273 -7.71 7.50 2.97
CA ASP A 273 -8.81 7.24 2.05
C ASP A 273 -9.71 6.13 2.65
N ASP A 274 -9.13 4.98 3.03
CA ASP A 274 -9.89 3.83 3.56
C ASP A 274 -10.64 4.13 4.87
N VAL A 275 -10.07 4.94 5.78
CA VAL A 275 -10.73 5.23 7.07
C VAL A 275 -12.03 6.02 6.93
N ARG A 276 -12.26 6.67 5.77
CA ARG A 276 -13.51 7.39 5.47
C ARG A 276 -14.63 6.43 5.08
N ASP A 277 -14.29 5.37 4.37
CA ASP A 277 -15.23 4.43 3.75
C ASP A 277 -15.31 3.08 4.49
N ALA A 278 -14.44 2.83 5.48
CA ALA A 278 -14.37 1.58 6.23
C ALA A 278 -15.66 1.30 7.04
N PRO A 279 -16.43 0.25 6.71
CA PRO A 279 -17.58 -0.16 7.51
C PRO A 279 -17.17 -0.65 8.91
N ALA A 280 -18.15 -0.76 9.80
CA ALA A 280 -17.97 -1.41 11.10
C ALA A 280 -17.48 -2.86 10.92
N PRO A 281 -16.60 -3.37 11.80
CA PRO A 281 -16.05 -4.71 11.67
C PRO A 281 -17.15 -5.78 11.66
N SER A 282 -17.26 -6.49 10.55
CA SER A 282 -18.21 -7.58 10.32
C SER A 282 -17.62 -8.94 10.71
N HIS A 283 -18.45 -9.98 10.78
CA HIS A 283 -17.94 -11.36 10.83
C HIS A 283 -17.31 -11.71 9.47
N ILE A 284 -16.07 -12.19 9.48
CA ILE A 284 -15.40 -12.68 8.27
C ILE A 284 -16.01 -14.03 7.91
N PRO A 285 -16.58 -14.22 6.71
CA PRO A 285 -17.09 -15.52 6.30
C PRO A 285 -16.01 -16.60 6.37
N GLN A 286 -16.39 -17.80 6.77
CA GLN A 286 -15.51 -18.96 6.89
C GLN A 286 -16.12 -20.12 6.08
N ASP A 287 -15.28 -20.97 5.47
CA ASP A 287 -15.80 -22.16 4.78
C ASP A 287 -16.54 -23.07 5.75
N HIS A 288 -17.76 -23.47 5.37
CA HIS A 288 -18.64 -24.32 6.18
C HIS A 288 -17.93 -25.61 6.65
N LEU A 289 -17.08 -26.18 5.80
CA LEU A 289 -16.24 -27.32 6.13
C LEU A 289 -15.32 -27.08 7.34
N ILE A 290 -14.70 -25.89 7.44
CA ILE A 290 -13.84 -25.55 8.58
C ILE A 290 -14.72 -25.26 9.82
N GLU A 291 -15.86 -24.59 9.64
CA GLU A 291 -16.82 -24.28 10.72
C GLU A 291 -17.38 -25.54 11.37
N VAL A 292 -17.89 -26.50 10.59
CA VAL A 292 -18.41 -27.78 11.07
C VAL A 292 -17.36 -28.53 11.87
N VAL A 293 -16.15 -28.72 11.31
CA VAL A 293 -15.09 -29.49 11.96
C VAL A 293 -14.55 -28.79 13.22
N GLN A 294 -14.53 -27.46 13.27
CA GLN A 294 -14.20 -26.73 14.50
C GLN A 294 -15.29 -26.80 15.57
N SER A 295 -16.57 -26.84 15.17
CA SER A 295 -17.70 -26.97 16.10
C SER A 295 -17.86 -28.39 16.67
N ARG A 296 -17.44 -29.41 15.91
CA ARG A 296 -17.54 -30.84 16.24
C ARG A 296 -16.22 -31.58 15.96
N PRO A 297 -15.12 -31.24 16.66
CA PRO A 297 -13.85 -31.93 16.49
C PRO A 297 -13.99 -33.44 16.76
N PRO A 298 -13.21 -34.30 16.09
CA PRO A 298 -13.17 -35.73 16.39
C PRO A 298 -12.93 -36.00 17.88
N THR A 299 -13.66 -36.95 18.48
CA THR A 299 -13.69 -37.18 19.94
C THR A 299 -12.32 -37.44 20.56
N CYS A 300 -11.37 -37.96 19.78
CA CYS A 300 -10.00 -38.22 20.20
C CYS A 300 -9.06 -36.99 20.10
N LEU A 301 -9.51 -35.87 19.53
CA LEU A 301 -8.84 -34.57 19.55
C LEU A 301 -9.52 -33.65 20.58
N GLN A 302 -8.94 -33.55 21.78
CA GLN A 302 -9.26 -32.43 22.66
C GLN A 302 -8.54 -31.18 22.13
N PRO A 303 -9.25 -30.07 21.84
CA PRO A 303 -8.62 -28.84 21.37
C PRO A 303 -7.73 -28.26 22.48
N THR A 304 -6.42 -28.40 22.32
CA THR A 304 -5.42 -27.78 23.20
C THR A 304 -5.45 -26.28 22.97
N GLY A 305 -5.78 -25.51 24.02
CA GLY A 305 -6.31 -24.15 23.93
C GLY A 305 -5.58 -23.11 23.07
N PHE A 306 -6.35 -22.06 22.76
CA PHE A 306 -6.05 -20.90 21.91
C PHE A 306 -5.91 -21.20 20.42
N SER A 307 -7.01 -20.98 19.69
CA SER A 307 -6.96 -20.82 18.23
C SER A 307 -6.10 -19.61 17.87
N ARG A 308 -5.13 -19.78 16.97
CA ARG A 308 -4.36 -18.64 16.44
C ARG A 308 -5.26 -17.81 15.51
N ASP A 309 -5.46 -16.53 15.83
CA ASP A 309 -6.12 -15.57 14.94
C ASP A 309 -5.31 -15.42 13.65
N SER A 310 -6.01 -15.43 12.52
CA SER A 310 -5.41 -15.24 11.20
C SER A 310 -5.18 -13.76 10.87
N LEU A 311 -4.32 -13.45 9.88
CA LEU A 311 -4.04 -12.06 9.49
C LEU A 311 -5.31 -11.25 9.20
N VAL A 312 -6.27 -11.85 8.49
CA VAL A 312 -7.55 -11.22 8.13
C VAL A 312 -8.40 -10.91 9.37
N GLU A 313 -8.43 -11.82 10.36
CA GLU A 313 -9.10 -11.59 11.64
C GLU A 313 -8.42 -10.48 12.46
N LEU A 314 -7.08 -10.45 12.47
CA LEU A 314 -6.30 -9.39 13.13
C LEU A 314 -6.51 -8.02 12.44
N ALA A 315 -6.53 -7.98 11.11
CA ALA A 315 -6.75 -6.79 10.31
C ALA A 315 -8.16 -6.21 10.57
N ASN A 316 -9.20 -7.05 10.45
CA ASN A 316 -10.58 -6.62 10.68
C ASN A 316 -10.84 -6.19 12.15
N ARG A 317 -10.04 -6.63 13.12
CA ARG A 317 -10.12 -6.17 14.52
C ARG A 317 -9.36 -4.87 14.81
N GLN A 318 -8.60 -4.30 13.87
CA GLN A 318 -7.85 -3.06 14.12
C GLN A 318 -8.77 -1.88 14.45
N SER A 319 -8.34 -1.04 15.40
CA SER A 319 -8.94 0.28 15.62
C SER A 319 -8.85 1.12 14.34
N LEU A 320 -9.88 1.91 14.05
CA LEU A 320 -9.80 2.90 12.98
C LEU A 320 -8.75 3.96 13.34
N VAL A 321 -7.94 4.36 12.36
CA VAL A 321 -6.95 5.42 12.57
C VAL A 321 -7.61 6.77 12.80
N ASN A 322 -6.95 7.64 13.56
CA ASN A 322 -7.33 9.04 13.64
C ASN A 322 -6.89 9.75 12.35
N TYR A 323 -7.86 10.10 11.49
CA TYR A 323 -7.59 10.74 10.19
C TYR A 323 -6.64 11.93 10.30
N HIS A 324 -6.81 12.81 11.28
CA HIS A 324 -5.97 14.00 11.48
C HIS A 324 -4.53 13.66 11.88
N LEU A 325 -4.33 12.60 12.67
CA LEU A 325 -3.01 12.10 13.02
C LEU A 325 -2.30 11.47 11.82
N VAL A 326 -3.02 10.73 10.97
CA VAL A 326 -2.46 10.17 9.73
C VAL A 326 -2.15 11.27 8.72
N LEU A 327 -3.03 12.26 8.53
CA LEU A 327 -2.80 13.46 7.73
C LEU A 327 -1.53 14.21 8.16
N HIS A 328 -1.33 14.35 9.48
CA HIS A 328 -0.13 14.98 10.03
C HIS A 328 1.15 14.17 9.72
N HIS A 329 1.12 12.85 9.82
CA HIS A 329 2.22 11.98 9.38
C HIS A 329 2.43 12.01 7.86
N TYR A 330 1.37 12.10 7.06
CA TYR A 330 1.40 12.22 5.61
C TYR A 330 2.12 13.51 5.19
N HIS A 331 1.80 14.65 5.82
CA HIS A 331 2.51 15.91 5.63
C HIS A 331 4.02 15.80 5.90
N LEU A 332 4.40 15.13 6.99
CA LEU A 332 5.79 14.88 7.34
C LEU A 332 6.49 13.98 6.31
N ALA A 333 5.83 12.91 5.87
CA ALA A 333 6.37 11.97 4.89
C ALA A 333 6.61 12.65 3.53
N ILE A 334 5.66 13.45 3.03
CA ILE A 334 5.85 14.26 1.83
C ILE A 334 7.00 15.26 2.02
N ALA A 335 6.97 16.06 3.08
CA ALA A 335 7.97 17.10 3.29
C ALA A 335 9.40 16.51 3.37
N ALA A 336 9.56 15.34 3.98
CA ALA A 336 10.82 14.61 4.00
C ALA A 336 11.22 14.07 2.62
N ALA A 337 10.32 13.40 1.89
CA ALA A 337 10.59 12.85 0.56
C ALA A 337 11.01 13.96 -0.42
N VAL A 338 10.24 15.04 -0.48
CA VAL A 338 10.48 16.23 -1.30
C VAL A 338 11.79 16.92 -0.92
N GLN A 339 12.10 17.04 0.38
CA GLN A 339 13.38 17.59 0.82
C GLN A 339 14.57 16.77 0.29
N LEU A 340 14.48 15.43 0.36
CA LEU A 340 15.58 14.58 -0.10
C LEU A 340 15.74 14.64 -1.62
N SER A 341 14.62 14.53 -2.37
CA SER A 341 14.61 14.55 -3.83
C SER A 341 15.11 15.88 -4.41
N ALA A 342 14.64 17.01 -3.86
CA ALA A 342 15.08 18.35 -4.25
C ALA A 342 16.45 18.77 -3.65
N GLY A 343 17.14 17.89 -2.92
CA GLY A 343 18.47 18.15 -2.33
C GLY A 343 18.51 19.24 -1.25
N LEU A 344 17.35 19.60 -0.67
CA LEU A 344 17.22 20.70 0.27
C LEU A 344 17.86 20.38 1.63
N ARG A 345 18.30 21.43 2.32
CA ARG A 345 18.82 21.34 3.69
C ARG A 345 17.89 22.04 4.67
N ASN A 346 17.18 21.28 5.49
CA ASN A 346 16.28 21.80 6.50
C ASN A 346 16.08 20.84 7.68
N HIS A 347 15.79 21.38 8.86
CA HIS A 347 15.40 20.63 10.06
C HIS A 347 13.87 20.52 10.10
N ILE A 348 13.33 19.57 9.34
CA ILE A 348 11.90 19.45 9.00
C ILE A 348 10.96 19.53 10.21
N LEU A 349 11.29 18.88 11.33
CA LEU A 349 10.40 18.84 12.50
C LEU A 349 10.33 20.20 13.19
N ARG A 350 11.49 20.84 13.40
CA ARG A 350 11.57 22.15 14.09
C ARG A 350 11.13 23.33 13.24
N VAL A 351 11.26 23.22 11.93
CA VAL A 351 11.01 24.33 11.00
C VAL A 351 9.58 24.33 10.48
N LEU A 352 8.98 23.17 10.16
CA LEU A 352 7.68 23.08 9.49
C LEU A 352 6.51 22.76 10.43
N PHE A 353 6.77 22.34 11.66
CA PHE A 353 5.76 21.90 12.62
C PHE A 353 5.93 22.56 14.00
N CYS A 354 4.80 22.91 14.63
CA CYS A 354 4.80 23.51 15.96
C CYS A 354 5.14 22.49 17.08
N PRO A 355 5.53 22.93 18.29
CA PRO A 355 5.89 22.02 19.39
C PRO A 355 4.78 21.07 19.87
N ILE A 356 3.51 21.37 19.54
CA ILE A 356 2.39 20.46 19.81
C ILE A 356 2.35 19.35 18.75
N GLY A 357 2.39 19.72 17.46
CA GLY A 357 2.47 18.74 16.36
C GLY A 357 3.71 17.86 16.41
N GLN A 358 4.86 18.40 16.85
CA GLN A 358 6.08 17.59 17.04
C GLN A 358 5.90 16.46 18.07
N ARG A 359 5.09 16.68 19.12
CA ARG A 359 4.79 15.66 20.15
C ARG A 359 3.73 14.63 19.72
N ALA A 360 3.01 14.90 18.62
CA ALA A 360 2.02 13.97 18.07
C ALA A 360 2.64 12.92 17.14
N PHE A 361 3.83 13.17 16.59
CA PHE A 361 4.49 12.20 15.70
C PHE A 361 4.89 10.92 16.44
N PHE A 362 4.79 9.80 15.72
CA PHE A 362 5.14 8.44 16.14
C PHE A 362 4.28 7.89 17.30
N LEU A 363 3.17 8.55 17.65
CA LEU A 363 2.12 7.95 18.47
C LEU A 363 1.37 6.86 17.66
N PRO A 364 0.72 5.88 18.34
CA PRO A 364 -0.20 4.94 17.69
C PRO A 364 -1.24 5.69 16.85
N LEU A 365 -1.51 5.22 15.64
CA LEU A 365 -2.31 5.99 14.66
C LEU A 365 -3.78 6.18 15.06
N ASP A 366 -4.30 5.41 16.00
CA ASP A 366 -5.62 5.55 16.64
C ASP A 366 -5.64 6.54 17.83
N SER A 367 -4.49 7.14 18.17
CA SER A 367 -4.40 8.17 19.21
C SER A 367 -5.06 9.48 18.79
N HIS A 368 -5.53 10.24 19.77
CA HIS A 368 -6.26 11.50 19.57
C HIS A 368 -5.50 12.72 20.15
N PRO A 369 -4.28 13.04 19.68
CA PRO A 369 -3.55 14.23 20.11
C PRO A 369 -4.20 15.52 19.57
N LEU A 370 -4.14 16.60 20.35
CA LEU A 370 -4.65 17.91 19.96
C LEU A 370 -3.69 18.58 18.95
N ILE A 371 -3.78 18.21 17.67
CA ILE A 371 -2.97 18.81 16.60
C ILE A 371 -3.63 20.10 16.09
N PRO A 372 -2.96 21.27 16.19
CA PRO A 372 -3.47 22.49 15.58
C PRO A 372 -3.24 22.46 14.07
N LEU A 373 -4.26 22.04 13.31
CA LEU A 373 -4.24 22.02 11.84
C LEU A 373 -4.58 23.38 11.25
N ASP A 374 -5.69 24.00 11.68
CA ASP A 374 -6.24 25.21 11.05
C ASP A 374 -5.57 26.53 11.46
N ARG A 375 -4.92 26.56 12.64
CA ARG A 375 -4.27 27.75 13.18
C ARG A 375 -2.91 27.41 13.76
N VAL A 376 -1.87 27.77 13.03
CA VAL A 376 -0.48 27.66 13.44
C VAL A 376 0.10 29.08 13.51
N ASP A 377 1.06 29.29 14.40
CA ASP A 377 1.84 30.54 14.54
C ASP A 377 2.35 31.05 13.17
N ASP A 378 2.18 32.35 12.92
CA ASP A 378 2.59 33.02 11.67
C ASP A 378 4.06 32.73 11.31
N THR A 379 4.94 32.55 12.31
CA THR A 379 6.34 32.20 12.10
C THR A 379 6.55 30.81 11.53
N ILE A 380 5.63 29.87 11.76
CA ILE A 380 5.62 28.54 11.12
C ILE A 380 5.02 28.62 9.72
N VAL A 381 3.97 29.43 9.54
CA VAL A 381 3.36 29.70 8.22
C VAL A 381 4.39 30.30 7.26
N GLU A 382 5.18 31.28 7.71
CA GLU A 382 6.29 31.86 6.95
C GLU A 382 7.36 30.82 6.58
N ARG A 383 7.80 29.99 7.54
CA ARG A 383 8.77 28.90 7.28
C ARG A 383 8.25 27.87 6.27
N ARG A 384 6.94 27.59 6.27
CA ARG A 384 6.29 26.73 5.29
C ARG A 384 6.29 27.35 3.90
N HIS A 385 5.96 28.64 3.75
CA HIS A 385 6.09 29.35 2.48
C HIS A 385 7.54 29.31 1.95
N GLN A 386 8.53 29.61 2.79
CA GLN A 386 9.96 29.55 2.42
C GLN A 386 10.42 28.14 2.00
N PHE A 387 9.87 27.09 2.61
CA PHE A 387 10.15 25.71 2.21
C PHE A 387 9.58 25.39 0.82
N ILE A 388 8.29 25.68 0.60
CA ILE A 388 7.64 25.41 -0.68
C ILE A 388 8.24 26.25 -1.82
N ALA A 389 8.63 27.50 -1.57
CA ALA A 389 9.33 28.34 -2.54
C ALA A 389 10.66 27.69 -3.00
N LYS A 390 11.47 27.16 -2.07
CA LYS A 390 12.71 26.43 -2.41
C LYS A 390 12.44 25.15 -3.21
N VAL A 391 11.33 24.45 -2.95
CA VAL A 391 10.91 23.30 -3.77
C VAL A 391 10.49 23.73 -5.17
N ALA A 392 9.82 24.88 -5.32
CA ALA A 392 9.45 25.42 -6.64
C ALA A 392 10.69 25.80 -7.47
N GLU A 393 11.74 26.32 -6.82
CA GLU A 393 13.03 26.66 -7.45
C GLU A 393 13.87 25.43 -7.83
N GLN A 394 14.00 24.45 -6.93
CA GLN A 394 15.03 23.40 -7.02
C GLN A 394 14.46 21.99 -7.28
N GLY A 395 13.18 21.77 -6.98
CA GLY A 395 12.53 20.47 -7.10
C GLY A 395 12.13 20.10 -8.53
N THR A 396 11.98 18.79 -8.74
CA THR A 396 11.43 18.20 -9.97
C THR A 396 9.94 18.50 -10.14
N TYR A 397 9.36 18.09 -11.28
CA TYR A 397 7.91 18.16 -11.48
C TYR A 397 7.11 17.37 -10.42
N VAL A 398 7.62 16.21 -9.99
CA VAL A 398 6.97 15.39 -8.95
C VAL A 398 7.02 16.10 -7.61
N ASP A 399 8.17 16.69 -7.25
CA ASP A 399 8.33 17.47 -6.02
C ASP A 399 7.37 18.65 -5.96
N ARG A 400 7.21 19.39 -7.07
CA ARG A 400 6.26 20.51 -7.17
C ARG A 400 4.82 20.04 -7.04
N LYS A 401 4.45 18.88 -7.63
CA LYS A 401 3.11 18.29 -7.46
C LYS A 401 2.84 17.93 -6.00
N LEU A 402 3.80 17.33 -5.31
CA LEU A 402 3.70 16.99 -3.89
C LEU A 402 3.67 18.24 -3.00
N ALA A 403 4.47 19.26 -3.31
CA ALA A 403 4.49 20.53 -2.60
C ALA A 403 3.18 21.33 -2.75
N ARG A 404 2.46 21.20 -3.87
CA ARG A 404 1.10 21.75 -4.02
C ARG A 404 0.12 21.13 -3.04
N ILE A 405 0.19 19.81 -2.79
CA ILE A 405 -0.66 19.15 -1.78
C ILE A 405 -0.42 19.78 -0.41
N LEU A 406 0.86 19.91 0.00
CA LEU A 406 1.23 20.58 1.25
C LEU A 406 0.76 22.05 1.31
N SER A 407 0.85 22.79 0.19
CA SER A 407 0.39 24.18 0.11
C SER A 407 -1.10 24.31 0.38
N CYS A 408 -1.92 23.42 -0.20
CA CYS A 408 -3.36 23.40 0.00
C CYS A 408 -3.72 23.01 1.45
N GLU A 409 -3.20 21.88 1.93
CA GLU A 409 -3.52 21.36 3.27
C GLU A 409 -3.01 22.25 4.42
N TRP A 410 -1.99 23.07 4.18
CA TRP A 410 -1.50 24.06 5.15
C TRP A 410 -2.15 25.44 4.99
N ASN A 411 -3.11 25.61 4.08
CA ASN A 411 -3.75 26.89 3.75
C ASN A 411 -2.73 28.00 3.50
N LEU A 412 -1.61 27.68 2.85
CA LEU A 412 -0.65 28.69 2.41
C LEU A 412 -1.29 29.54 1.31
N THR A 413 -0.76 30.75 1.09
CA THR A 413 -1.20 31.60 -0.02
C THR A 413 -0.79 30.94 -1.34
N VAL A 414 -1.71 30.17 -1.92
CA VAL A 414 -1.53 29.38 -3.15
C VAL A 414 -1.00 30.28 -4.27
N ASP A 415 -1.54 31.50 -4.34
CA ASP A 415 -1.13 32.57 -5.25
C ASP A 415 0.39 32.82 -5.24
N THR A 416 1.01 32.90 -4.07
CA THR A 416 2.44 33.23 -3.90
C THR A 416 3.34 32.08 -4.38
N ILE A 417 2.89 30.83 -4.20
CA ILE A 417 3.61 29.63 -4.62
C ILE A 417 3.44 29.39 -6.12
N GLN A 418 2.24 29.58 -6.65
CA GLN A 418 1.95 29.50 -8.08
C GLN A 418 2.67 30.62 -8.85
N ALA A 419 2.66 31.85 -8.31
CA ALA A 419 3.49 32.97 -8.78
C ALA A 419 4.98 32.59 -8.81
N THR A 420 5.53 32.08 -7.71
CA THR A 420 6.95 31.67 -7.63
C THR A 420 7.27 30.60 -8.67
N GLN A 421 6.42 29.59 -8.84
CA GLN A 421 6.62 28.54 -9.84
C GLN A 421 6.57 29.08 -11.27
N VAL A 422 5.62 29.97 -11.59
CA VAL A 422 5.55 30.66 -12.89
C VAL A 422 6.82 31.47 -13.15
N LEU A 423 7.29 32.26 -12.17
CA LEU A 423 8.55 33.00 -12.28
C LEU A 423 9.76 32.08 -12.50
N CYS A 424 9.80 30.90 -11.86
CA CYS A 424 10.87 29.93 -12.07
C CYS A 424 10.82 29.29 -13.47
N LEU A 425 9.63 28.97 -13.99
CA LEU A 425 9.46 28.48 -15.36
C LEU A 425 9.89 29.54 -16.38
N LEU A 426 9.57 30.82 -16.13
CA LEU A 426 10.04 31.95 -16.94
C LEU A 426 11.57 32.16 -16.82
N ARG A 427 12.18 32.00 -15.65
CA ARG A 427 13.66 32.01 -15.52
C ARG A 427 14.32 30.88 -16.32
N ALA A 428 13.67 29.72 -16.41
CA ALA A 428 14.16 28.55 -17.15
C ALA A 428 13.78 28.53 -18.66
N GLY A 429 13.10 29.57 -19.17
CA GLY A 429 12.67 29.64 -20.58
C GLY A 429 11.51 28.71 -20.95
N GLN A 430 10.85 28.09 -19.96
CA GLN A 430 9.77 27.13 -20.14
C GLN A 430 8.40 27.84 -20.24
N ASP A 431 8.30 28.80 -21.15
CA ASP A 431 7.16 29.71 -21.27
C ASP A 431 5.82 29.01 -21.51
N SER A 432 5.81 27.95 -22.30
CA SER A 432 4.58 27.16 -22.55
C SER A 432 4.09 26.43 -21.30
N ALA A 433 4.98 26.09 -20.37
CA ALA A 433 4.61 25.60 -19.05
C ALA A 433 4.17 26.74 -18.13
N ALA A 434 4.90 27.87 -18.13
CA ALA A 434 4.55 29.06 -17.34
C ALA A 434 3.14 29.60 -17.70
N SER A 435 2.81 29.66 -18.99
CA SER A 435 1.51 30.11 -19.50
C SER A 435 0.34 29.24 -19.01
N ARG A 436 0.50 27.91 -19.01
CA ARG A 436 -0.54 26.99 -18.48
C ARG A 436 -0.76 27.16 -16.97
N GLU A 437 0.30 27.45 -16.23
CA GLU A 437 0.26 27.65 -14.77
C GLU A 437 -0.15 29.08 -14.39
N MET A 438 -0.35 29.99 -15.35
CA MET A 438 -0.68 31.41 -15.12
C MET A 438 -2.13 31.64 -14.69
N ALA A 439 -3.06 30.77 -15.10
CA ALA A 439 -4.52 31.01 -15.04
C ALA A 439 -5.13 31.12 -13.62
N GLY A 440 -4.34 30.92 -12.56
CA GLY A 440 -4.76 31.06 -11.16
C GLY A 440 -3.85 31.94 -10.31
N VAL A 441 -2.93 32.72 -10.91
CA VAL A 441 -1.99 33.57 -10.15
C VAL A 441 -2.62 34.94 -9.88
N VAL A 442 -2.71 35.34 -8.61
CA VAL A 442 -3.03 36.74 -8.26
C VAL A 442 -1.87 37.66 -8.68
N HIS A 443 -2.20 38.69 -9.47
CA HIS A 443 -1.26 39.68 -9.99
C HIS A 443 -0.78 40.66 -8.91
N SER A 444 0.00 40.18 -7.94
CA SER A 444 0.62 41.03 -6.91
C SER A 444 1.68 41.96 -7.50
N ASP A 445 1.88 43.13 -6.87
CA ASP A 445 2.86 44.13 -7.30
C ASP A 445 4.28 43.54 -7.48
N ASP A 446 4.72 42.67 -6.56
CA ASP A 446 6.04 42.01 -6.60
C ASP A 446 6.16 40.95 -7.71
N PHE A 447 5.10 40.18 -7.96
CA PHE A 447 5.06 39.21 -9.07
C PHE A 447 5.17 39.92 -10.42
N ILE A 448 4.38 40.97 -10.62
CA ILE A 448 4.36 41.74 -11.86
C ILE A 448 5.64 42.56 -12.04
N GLN A 449 6.21 43.10 -10.96
CA GLN A 449 7.54 43.69 -10.98
C GLN A 449 8.57 42.65 -11.43
N THR A 450 8.60 41.45 -10.82
CA THR A 450 9.56 40.41 -11.18
C THR A 450 9.39 39.91 -12.63
N MET A 451 8.16 39.77 -13.13
CA MET A 451 7.93 39.50 -14.57
C MET A 451 8.55 40.58 -15.46
N THR A 452 8.44 41.85 -15.07
CA THR A 452 9.05 42.96 -15.80
C THR A 452 10.59 42.89 -15.78
N ARG A 453 11.18 42.54 -14.63
CA ARG A 453 12.64 42.32 -14.49
C ARG A 453 13.13 41.19 -15.41
N LEU A 454 12.39 40.07 -15.47
CA LEU A 454 12.70 38.93 -16.33
C LEU A 454 12.63 39.29 -17.82
N LEU A 455 11.60 40.03 -18.23
CA LEU A 455 11.48 40.50 -19.61
C LEU A 455 12.64 41.44 -19.98
N ALA A 456 12.99 42.40 -19.12
CA ALA A 456 14.14 43.28 -19.34
C ALA A 456 15.46 42.49 -19.45
N ALA A 457 15.65 41.46 -18.63
CA ALA A 457 16.80 40.56 -18.73
C ALA A 457 16.86 39.83 -20.09
N ARG A 458 15.73 39.26 -20.55
CA ARG A 458 15.66 38.61 -21.88
C ARG A 458 15.95 39.57 -23.03
N VAL A 459 15.48 40.82 -22.95
CA VAL A 459 15.75 41.85 -23.98
C VAL A 459 17.23 42.26 -23.99
N LEU A 460 17.90 42.29 -22.84
CA LEU A 460 19.36 42.48 -22.80
C LEU A 460 20.10 41.30 -23.45
N ARG A 461 19.68 40.05 -23.19
CA ARG A 461 20.27 38.87 -23.85
C ARG A 461 20.04 38.85 -25.36
N LEU A 462 18.88 39.29 -25.84
CA LEU A 462 18.60 39.49 -27.26
C LEU A 462 19.52 40.53 -27.91
N ALA A 463 19.81 41.63 -27.20
CA ALA A 463 20.75 42.64 -27.68
C ALA A 463 22.21 42.14 -27.71
N GLU A 464 22.59 41.31 -26.73
CA GLU A 464 23.88 40.61 -26.68
C GLU A 464 24.00 39.59 -27.85
N GLU A 465 22.99 38.75 -28.08
CA GLU A 465 22.94 37.75 -29.17
C GLU A 465 23.05 38.42 -30.56
N GLN A 466 22.29 39.48 -30.80
CA GLN A 466 22.21 40.14 -32.11
C GLN A 466 23.18 41.32 -32.28
N ASN A 467 24.16 41.49 -31.37
CA ASN A 467 25.11 42.61 -31.37
C ASN A 467 24.46 43.99 -31.58
N THR A 468 23.27 44.20 -31.00
CA THR A 468 22.44 45.37 -31.28
C THR A 468 22.88 46.57 -30.41
N VAL A 469 23.26 47.67 -31.05
CA VAL A 469 23.70 48.89 -30.36
C VAL A 469 22.48 49.68 -29.85
N LEU A 470 22.12 49.47 -28.59
CA LEU A 470 21.12 50.27 -27.88
C LEU A 470 21.65 51.67 -27.55
N THR A 471 20.75 52.67 -27.48
CA THR A 471 21.13 53.98 -26.93
C THR A 471 21.51 53.86 -25.45
N SER A 472 22.38 54.75 -24.97
CA SER A 472 22.78 54.80 -23.55
C SER A 472 21.56 54.86 -22.60
N ALA A 473 20.52 55.60 -22.96
CA ALA A 473 19.28 55.68 -22.19
C ALA A 473 18.49 54.35 -22.14
N HIS A 474 18.41 53.61 -23.26
CA HIS A 474 17.72 52.31 -23.30
C HIS A 474 18.52 51.23 -22.56
N LEU A 475 19.84 51.18 -22.76
CA LEU A 475 20.72 50.25 -22.07
C LEU A 475 20.71 50.47 -20.55
N SER A 476 20.79 51.74 -20.11
CA SER A 476 20.69 52.09 -18.69
C SER A 476 19.34 51.67 -18.11
N PHE A 477 18.22 52.01 -18.77
CA PHE A 477 16.88 51.63 -18.31
C PHE A 477 16.71 50.12 -18.17
N LEU A 478 17.03 49.34 -19.22
CA LEU A 478 16.89 47.88 -19.17
C LEU A 478 17.80 47.24 -18.10
N THR A 479 19.02 47.75 -17.93
CA THR A 479 19.95 47.25 -16.89
C THR A 479 19.41 47.52 -15.49
N THR A 480 18.88 48.73 -15.23
CA THR A 480 18.26 49.08 -13.95
C THR A 480 17.00 48.26 -13.68
N VAL A 481 16.17 48.01 -14.69
CA VAL A 481 14.94 47.21 -14.52
C VAL A 481 15.26 45.73 -14.32
N ALA A 482 16.21 45.13 -15.04
CA ALA A 482 16.57 43.72 -14.84
C ALA A 482 17.17 43.47 -13.44
N GLY A 483 18.16 44.29 -13.05
CA GLY A 483 18.97 44.02 -11.85
C GLY A 483 19.54 42.59 -11.86
N ASP A 484 19.46 41.89 -10.74
CA ASP A 484 20.02 40.53 -10.56
C ASP A 484 19.44 39.48 -11.52
N GLU A 485 18.23 39.68 -12.07
CA GLU A 485 17.64 38.74 -13.03
C GLU A 485 18.45 38.64 -14.33
N ARG A 486 19.28 39.65 -14.65
CA ARG A 486 20.24 39.58 -15.78
C ARG A 486 21.21 38.40 -15.65
N ILE A 487 21.60 38.04 -14.43
CA ILE A 487 22.52 36.93 -14.15
C ILE A 487 21.78 35.60 -14.05
N ARG A 488 20.52 35.62 -13.57
CA ARG A 488 19.67 34.43 -13.39
C ARG A 488 19.09 33.89 -14.70
N VAL A 489 18.96 34.75 -15.71
CA VAL A 489 18.49 34.41 -17.04
C VAL A 489 19.71 34.22 -17.97
N ASP A 490 20.17 32.97 -18.05
CA ASP A 490 21.28 32.55 -18.91
C ASP A 490 21.03 31.13 -19.44
N TRP A 491 20.97 30.98 -20.76
CA TRP A 491 20.60 29.74 -21.43
C TRP A 491 21.56 29.45 -22.60
N PRO A 492 22.35 28.35 -22.56
CA PRO A 492 23.48 28.18 -23.48
C PRO A 492 23.16 28.07 -24.98
N ASN A 493 21.91 27.76 -25.36
CA ASN A 493 21.53 27.40 -26.74
C ASN A 493 20.13 27.95 -27.13
N SER A 494 19.76 29.16 -26.69
CA SER A 494 18.40 29.69 -26.86
C SER A 494 18.33 30.88 -27.83
N ASN A 495 17.34 30.86 -28.72
CA ASN A 495 16.94 32.00 -29.53
C ASN A 495 16.21 33.01 -28.63
N TRP A 496 16.85 34.13 -28.29
CA TRP A 496 16.25 35.11 -27.39
C TRP A 496 15.13 35.90 -28.07
N LYS A 497 15.06 35.91 -29.40
CA LYS A 497 13.98 36.56 -30.16
C LYS A 497 12.66 35.84 -29.90
N ASP A 498 12.65 34.52 -30.04
CA ASP A 498 11.49 33.68 -29.76
C ASP A 498 11.11 33.75 -28.27
N ALA A 499 12.09 33.82 -27.38
CA ALA A 499 11.85 33.95 -25.95
C ALA A 499 11.23 35.30 -25.54
N VAL A 500 11.59 36.41 -26.20
CA VAL A 500 10.94 37.71 -25.98
C VAL A 500 9.53 37.73 -26.58
N GLN A 501 9.33 37.14 -27.77
CA GLN A 501 8.01 36.99 -28.40
C GLN A 501 7.06 36.12 -27.57
N SER A 502 7.55 34.99 -27.07
CA SER A 502 6.80 34.07 -26.22
C SER A 502 6.41 34.71 -24.87
N PHE A 503 7.32 35.45 -24.22
CA PHE A 503 6.99 36.26 -23.04
C PHE A 503 5.95 37.35 -23.37
N ALA A 504 6.05 38.00 -24.53
CA ALA A 504 5.07 38.98 -24.99
C ALA A 504 3.66 38.38 -25.17
N HIS A 505 3.54 37.17 -25.71
CA HIS A 505 2.25 36.47 -25.78
C HIS A 505 1.67 36.20 -24.38
N ILE A 506 2.50 35.83 -23.41
CA ILE A 506 2.08 35.68 -22.01
C ILE A 506 1.58 37.03 -21.47
N VAL A 507 2.35 38.11 -21.60
CA VAL A 507 1.96 39.44 -21.07
C VAL A 507 0.66 39.96 -21.70
N ARG A 508 0.45 39.76 -23.01
CA ARG A 508 -0.84 40.08 -23.66
C ARG A 508 -2.04 39.29 -23.11
N SER A 509 -1.82 38.07 -22.65
CA SER A 509 -2.89 37.24 -22.06
C SER A 509 -3.25 37.66 -20.63
N LEU A 510 -2.44 38.51 -19.99
CA LEU A 510 -2.69 39.02 -18.65
C LEU A 510 -3.59 40.27 -18.69
N SER A 511 -4.74 40.20 -18.02
CA SER A 511 -5.54 41.40 -17.71
C SER A 511 -4.91 42.17 -16.55
N LEU A 512 -3.92 43.00 -16.84
CA LEU A 512 -3.19 43.81 -15.85
C LEU A 512 -3.86 45.17 -15.62
N GLU A 513 -3.83 45.65 -14.37
CA GLU A 513 -4.26 47.02 -14.05
C GLU A 513 -3.36 48.07 -14.73
N PRO A 514 -3.89 49.25 -15.11
CA PRO A 514 -3.13 50.30 -15.81
C PRO A 514 -1.83 50.72 -15.12
N LYS A 515 -1.78 50.65 -13.78
CA LYS A 515 -0.59 50.98 -12.98
C LYS A 515 0.63 50.11 -13.29
N PHE A 516 0.41 48.87 -13.75
CA PHE A 516 1.45 47.90 -14.06
C PHE A 516 1.94 47.97 -15.52
N LEU A 517 1.08 48.41 -16.44
CA LEU A 517 1.37 48.41 -17.88
C LEU A 517 2.54 49.34 -18.25
N ALA A 518 2.78 50.41 -17.48
CA ALA A 518 3.74 51.46 -17.81
C ALA A 518 5.18 50.95 -18.08
N GLN A 519 5.66 49.96 -17.32
CA GLN A 519 7.00 49.41 -17.52
C GLN A 519 7.06 48.47 -18.73
N PHE A 520 6.03 47.62 -18.93
CA PHE A 520 5.93 46.76 -20.10
C PHE A 520 5.80 47.55 -21.41
N ILE A 521 5.00 48.62 -21.43
CA ILE A 521 4.88 49.54 -22.58
C ILE A 521 6.24 50.14 -22.91
N ARG A 522 7.01 50.57 -21.91
CA ARG A 522 8.34 51.16 -22.13
C ARG A 522 9.36 50.15 -22.66
N ILE A 523 9.32 48.89 -22.21
CA ILE A 523 10.14 47.81 -22.79
C ILE A 523 9.65 47.49 -24.21
N GLY A 524 8.33 47.44 -24.43
CA GLY A 524 7.72 47.18 -25.74
C GLY A 524 8.07 48.22 -26.80
N GLY A 525 8.13 49.51 -26.43
CA GLY A 525 8.63 50.56 -27.31
C GLY A 525 10.08 50.34 -27.75
N ILE A 526 10.94 49.86 -26.85
CA ILE A 526 12.32 49.48 -27.19
C ILE A 526 12.30 48.26 -28.13
N THR A 527 11.59 47.18 -27.79
CA THR A 527 11.65 45.96 -28.60
C THR A 527 11.01 46.11 -29.98
N LEU A 528 10.01 46.99 -30.10
CA LEU A 528 9.44 47.42 -31.38
C LEU A 528 10.47 48.20 -32.21
N GLN A 529 11.17 49.16 -31.61
CA GLN A 529 12.16 49.99 -32.30
C GLN A 529 13.33 49.18 -32.88
N TYR A 530 13.88 48.22 -32.14
CA TYR A 530 15.11 47.52 -32.55
C TYR A 530 14.84 46.19 -33.28
N TRP A 531 13.76 45.48 -32.97
CA TRP A 531 13.51 44.12 -33.49
C TRP A 531 12.10 43.88 -34.05
N GLY A 532 11.23 44.90 -34.05
CA GLY A 532 9.84 44.78 -34.50
C GLY A 532 8.94 43.93 -33.58
N ILE A 533 9.35 43.70 -32.33
CA ILE A 533 8.59 42.85 -31.40
C ILE A 533 7.65 43.71 -30.55
N HIS A 534 6.35 43.58 -30.80
CA HIS A 534 5.30 44.18 -29.99
C HIS A 534 5.04 43.33 -28.72
N ILE A 535 5.04 43.96 -27.55
CA ILE A 535 4.82 43.30 -26.24
C ILE A 535 3.42 43.55 -25.69
N ILE A 536 3.03 44.82 -25.69
CA ILE A 536 1.67 45.31 -25.43
C ILE A 536 1.35 46.24 -26.60
N ASP A 537 0.07 46.32 -26.96
CA ASP A 537 -0.42 47.12 -28.08
C ASP A 537 -0.60 48.61 -27.69
#